data_AF-A0A6A6T027-F1
#
_entry.id   AF-A0A6A6T027-F1
#
_cell.length_a   1.000
_cell.length_b   1.000
_cell.length_c   1.000
_cell.angle_alpha   90.00
_cell.angle_beta   90.00
_cell.angle_gamma   90.00
#
_symmetry.space_group_name_H-M   'P 1'
#
loop_
_entity.id
_entity.type
_entity.pdbx_description
1 polymer ?
#
loop_
_entity_poly.entity_id
_entity_poly.type
_entity_poly.pdbx_seq_one_letter_code
_entity_poly.pdbx_strand_id
1 'polypeptide(L)'
;MSTSSVLNILRTIIPPILSFELFLGGQARITSLLTPRLYKKAMSKAVGTRDAFYPIIAIKDPTLHSNFIGVWMCIAGALVAYRPLRVPWGAALTLVLTNMGIYSQRRMKIPYWLPVVNTVLSIAMWVLETNTF
;
A
#
# COMPACT_ATOMS: atom_id res chain seq x y z
N MET A 1 17.61 17.63 -20.99
CA MET A 1 16.23 17.40 -20.53
C MET A 1 15.96 18.38 -19.40
N SER A 2 15.00 19.30 -19.54
CA SER A 2 14.73 20.31 -18.51
C SER A 2 14.20 19.65 -17.23
N THR A 3 14.60 20.15 -16.06
CA THR A 3 14.15 19.69 -14.73
C THR A 3 12.63 19.66 -14.65
N SER A 4 11.95 20.59 -15.32
CA SER A 4 10.49 20.68 -15.43
C SER A 4 9.87 19.48 -16.17
N SER A 5 10.55 18.98 -17.21
CA SER A 5 10.09 17.83 -17.99
C SER A 5 10.15 16.54 -17.16
N VAL A 6 11.20 16.36 -16.35
CA VAL A 6 11.36 15.20 -15.47
C VAL A 6 10.29 15.17 -14.39
N LEU A 7 10.02 16.30 -13.74
CA LEU A 7 8.98 16.39 -12.70
C LEU A 7 7.58 16.09 -13.24
N ASN A 8 7.26 16.53 -14.46
CA ASN A 8 5.97 16.24 -15.11
C ASN A 8 5.83 14.75 -15.46
N ILE A 9 6.91 14.11 -15.90
CA ILE A 9 6.93 12.67 -16.16
C ILE A 9 6.69 11.90 -14.84
N LEU A 10 7.42 12.26 -13.77
CA LEU A 10 7.26 11.61 -12.46
C LEU A 10 5.85 11.77 -11.90
N ARG A 11 5.24 12.95 -12.02
CA ARG A 11 3.83 13.20 -11.64
C ARG A 11 2.84 12.32 -12.38
N THR A 12 3.15 11.97 -13.63
CA THR A 12 2.27 11.16 -14.48
C THR A 12 2.43 9.67 -14.16
N ILE A 13 3.63 9.23 -13.83
CA ILE A 13 3.98 7.81 -13.70
C ILE A 13 3.84 7.28 -12.26
N ILE A 14 4.15 8.08 -11.24
CA ILE A 14 4.14 7.63 -9.84
C ILE A 14 2.74 7.19 -9.37
N PRO A 15 1.66 7.99 -9.57
CA PRO A 15 0.33 7.59 -9.11
C PRO A 15 -0.19 6.26 -9.69
N PRO A 16 -0.10 5.98 -11.02
CA PRO A 16 -0.55 4.70 -11.54
C PRO A 16 0.30 3.52 -11.06
N ILE A 17 1.62 3.67 -10.90
CA ILE A 17 2.46 2.62 -10.32
C ILE A 17 2.03 2.30 -8.89
N LEU A 18 1.93 3.34 -8.04
CA LEU A 18 1.56 3.17 -6.64
C LEU A 18 0.15 2.58 -6.49
N SER A 19 -0.80 3.07 -7.29
CA SER A 19 -2.17 2.53 -7.34
C SER A 19 -2.17 1.04 -7.72
N PHE A 20 -1.40 0.67 -8.75
CA PHE A 20 -1.31 -0.71 -9.21
C PHE A 20 -0.70 -1.65 -8.16
N GLU A 21 0.36 -1.23 -7.46
CA GLU A 21 0.95 -2.00 -6.36
C GLU A 21 -0.03 -2.20 -5.19
N LEU A 22 -0.79 -1.17 -4.86
CA LEU A 22 -1.83 -1.23 -3.83
C LEU A 22 -2.97 -2.17 -4.24
N PHE A 23 -3.41 -2.11 -5.50
CA PHE A 23 -4.42 -3.02 -6.04
C PHE A 23 -3.94 -4.47 -6.08
N LEU A 24 -2.75 -4.75 -6.63
CA LEU A 24 -2.20 -6.10 -6.66
C LEU A 24 -1.99 -6.66 -5.25
N GLY A 25 -1.45 -5.85 -4.35
CA GLY A 25 -1.25 -6.25 -2.95
C GLY A 25 -2.57 -6.47 -2.21
N GLY A 26 -3.58 -5.64 -2.47
CA GLY A 26 -4.90 -5.75 -1.85
C GLY A 26 -5.69 -6.94 -2.38
N GLN A 27 -5.80 -7.06 -3.70
CA GLN A 27 -6.47 -8.19 -4.37
C GLN A 27 -5.85 -9.53 -4.00
N ALA A 28 -4.51 -9.63 -3.94
CA ALA A 28 -3.82 -10.84 -3.52
C ALA A 28 -4.14 -11.23 -2.06
N ARG A 29 -4.60 -10.31 -1.22
CA ARG A 29 -5.04 -10.62 0.14
C ARG A 29 -6.50 -11.01 0.23
N ILE A 30 -7.34 -10.62 -0.74
CA ILE A 30 -8.79 -10.84 -0.73
C ILE A 30 -9.17 -12.15 -1.44
N THR A 31 -8.53 -12.45 -2.56
CA THR A 31 -8.94 -13.58 -3.42
C THR A 31 -7.76 -14.30 -4.06
N SER A 32 -7.86 -15.63 -4.13
CA SER A 32 -6.93 -16.49 -4.85
C SER A 32 -7.19 -16.54 -6.36
N LEU A 33 -8.32 -15.99 -6.84
CA LEU A 33 -8.79 -16.18 -8.22
C LEU A 33 -7.92 -15.49 -9.26
N LEU A 34 -7.43 -14.28 -9.00
CA LEU A 34 -6.61 -13.55 -9.98
C LEU A 34 -5.11 -13.86 -9.83
N THR A 35 -4.63 -14.03 -8.59
CA THR A 35 -3.19 -14.17 -8.31
C THR A 35 -2.91 -15.23 -7.23
N PRO A 36 -3.09 -16.53 -7.53
CA PRO A 36 -3.05 -17.61 -6.53
C PRO A 36 -1.69 -17.74 -5.81
N ARG A 37 -0.58 -17.46 -6.51
CA ARG A 37 0.77 -17.47 -5.91
C ARG A 37 0.96 -16.33 -4.91
N LEU A 38 0.46 -15.13 -5.23
CA LEU A 38 0.53 -13.98 -4.33
C LEU A 38 -0.40 -14.17 -3.13
N TYR A 39 -1.57 -14.75 -3.35
CA TYR A 39 -2.50 -15.13 -2.28
C TYR A 39 -1.87 -16.09 -1.27
N LYS A 40 -1.24 -17.17 -1.74
CA LYS A 40 -0.55 -18.11 -0.84
C LYS A 40 0.55 -17.42 -0.02
N LYS A 41 1.30 -16.49 -0.62
CA LYS A 41 2.35 -15.70 0.06
C LYS A 41 1.80 -14.65 1.01
N ALA A 42 0.61 -14.12 0.76
CA ALA A 42 -0.09 -13.21 1.66
C ALA A 42 -0.64 -13.98 2.88
N MET A 43 -1.31 -15.10 2.63
CA MET A 43 -1.87 -15.97 3.68
C MET A 43 -0.79 -16.57 4.58
N SER A 44 0.39 -16.91 4.05
CA SER A 44 1.51 -17.40 4.88
C SER A 44 2.02 -16.35 5.88
N LYS A 45 1.71 -15.06 5.68
CA LYS A 45 2.06 -13.95 6.58
C LYS A 45 0.89 -13.51 7.46
N ALA A 46 -0.32 -14.01 7.22
CA ALA A 46 -1.54 -13.52 7.84
C ALA A 46 -1.52 -13.69 9.37
N VAL A 47 -1.04 -14.83 9.86
CA VAL A 47 -0.91 -15.11 11.30
C VAL A 47 0.07 -14.14 11.97
N GLY A 48 1.28 -13.99 11.44
CA GLY A 48 2.28 -13.09 12.00
C GLY A 48 1.87 -11.60 11.90
N THR A 49 1.11 -11.23 10.87
CA THR A 49 0.57 -9.87 10.74
C THR A 49 -0.50 -9.61 11.80
N ARG A 50 -1.43 -10.55 12.00
CA ARG A 50 -2.41 -10.51 13.09
C ARG A 50 -1.72 -10.35 14.44
N ASP A 51 -0.71 -11.17 14.72
CA ASP A 51 0.01 -11.17 16.00
C ASP A 51 0.76 -9.86 16.25
N ALA A 52 1.27 -9.23 15.20
CA ALA A 52 1.91 -7.93 15.31
C ALA A 52 0.91 -6.82 15.67
N PHE A 53 -0.34 -6.91 15.20
CA PHE A 53 -1.36 -5.88 15.39
C PHE A 53 -2.36 -6.18 16.52
N TYR A 54 -2.33 -7.35 17.12
CA TYR A 54 -3.14 -7.63 18.29
C TYR A 54 -2.52 -6.91 19.52
N PRO A 55 -3.30 -6.19 20.35
CA PRO A 55 -4.77 -6.02 20.34
C PRO A 55 -5.30 -4.78 19.61
N ILE A 56 -4.44 -3.99 18.93
CA ILE A 56 -4.82 -2.76 18.20
C ILE A 56 -5.93 -3.04 17.18
N ILE A 57 -5.81 -4.13 16.42
CA ILE A 57 -6.86 -4.64 15.53
C ILE A 57 -7.36 -5.95 16.12
N ALA A 58 -8.52 -5.90 16.79
CA ALA A 58 -9.09 -7.02 17.54
C ALA A 58 -9.74 -8.11 16.65
N ILE A 59 -9.11 -8.45 15.52
CA ILE A 59 -9.55 -9.52 14.62
C ILE A 59 -8.77 -10.79 14.98
N LYS A 60 -9.48 -11.82 15.48
CA LYS A 60 -8.86 -13.09 15.90
C LYS A 60 -8.53 -14.02 14.74
N ASP A 61 -9.33 -13.97 13.67
CA ASP A 61 -9.14 -14.78 12.47
C ASP A 61 -8.08 -14.14 11.54
N PRO A 62 -6.96 -14.84 11.28
CA PRO A 62 -5.89 -14.33 10.42
C PRO A 62 -6.36 -14.07 8.98
N THR A 63 -7.30 -14.86 8.46
CA THR A 63 -7.82 -14.70 7.10
C THR A 63 -8.65 -13.44 7.00
N LEU A 64 -9.56 -13.21 7.95
CA LEU A 64 -10.34 -11.98 8.02
C LEU A 64 -9.46 -10.74 8.21
N HIS A 65 -8.42 -10.84 9.05
CA HIS A 65 -7.48 -9.75 9.24
C HIS A 65 -6.72 -9.41 7.95
N SER A 66 -6.27 -10.43 7.21
CA SER A 66 -5.61 -10.23 5.92
C SER A 66 -6.56 -9.65 4.87
N ASN A 67 -7.80 -10.15 4.78
CA ASN A 67 -8.82 -9.63 3.88
C ASN A 67 -9.13 -8.16 4.18
N PHE A 68 -9.26 -7.81 5.46
CA PHE A 68 -9.50 -6.43 5.91
C PHE A 68 -8.39 -5.49 5.44
N ILE A 69 -7.11 -5.86 5.66
CA ILE A 69 -5.97 -5.10 5.13
C ILE A 69 -6.05 -5.02 3.60
N GLY A 70 -6.40 -6.13 2.94
CA GLY A 70 -6.55 -6.19 1.49
C GLY A 70 -7.57 -5.19 0.94
N VAL A 71 -8.72 -5.07 1.59
CA VAL A 71 -9.77 -4.10 1.23
C VAL A 71 -9.26 -2.68 1.35
N TRP A 72 -8.61 -2.34 2.48
CA TRP A 72 -8.02 -1.01 2.67
C TRP A 72 -6.93 -0.68 1.65
N MET A 73 -6.11 -1.66 1.26
CA MET A 73 -5.13 -1.48 0.19
C MET A 73 -5.81 -1.18 -1.16
N CYS A 74 -6.90 -1.89 -1.50
CA CYS A 74 -7.65 -1.58 -2.72
C CYS A 74 -8.30 -0.18 -2.67
N ILE A 75 -8.85 0.22 -1.52
CA ILE A 75 -9.41 1.57 -1.32
C ILE A 75 -8.31 2.62 -1.49
N ALA A 76 -7.14 2.43 -0.88
CA ALA A 76 -5.99 3.31 -1.06
C ALA A 76 -5.58 3.40 -2.54
N GLY A 77 -5.51 2.26 -3.25
CA GLY A 77 -5.24 2.21 -4.68
C GLY A 77 -6.24 3.03 -5.52
N ALA A 78 -7.54 2.93 -5.21
CA ALA A 78 -8.58 3.72 -5.87
C ALA A 78 -8.45 5.22 -5.60
N LEU A 79 -8.18 5.61 -4.35
CA LEU A 79 -7.97 7.01 -3.97
C LEU A 79 -6.72 7.60 -4.64
N VAL A 80 -5.66 6.81 -4.78
CA VAL A 80 -4.43 7.20 -5.51
C VAL A 80 -4.67 7.27 -7.02
N ALA A 81 -5.57 6.47 -7.59
CA ALA A 81 -5.91 6.59 -9.01
C ALA A 81 -6.63 7.92 -9.31
N TYR A 82 -7.54 8.33 -8.41
CA TYR A 82 -8.40 9.49 -8.62
C TYR A 82 -7.76 10.81 -8.16
N ARG A 83 -7.35 11.65 -9.14
CA ARG A 83 -6.56 12.87 -8.94
C ARG A 83 -7.01 13.78 -7.78
N PRO A 84 -8.30 14.14 -7.62
CA PRO A 84 -8.75 14.99 -6.53
C PRO A 84 -8.53 14.43 -5.12
N LEU A 85 -8.48 13.10 -4.97
CA LEU A 85 -8.37 12.43 -3.68
C LEU A 85 -6.94 11.93 -3.39
N ARG A 86 -6.02 12.04 -4.35
CA ARG A 86 -4.66 11.50 -4.26
C ARG A 86 -3.89 11.97 -3.05
N VAL A 87 -3.78 13.28 -2.86
CA VAL A 87 -3.04 13.87 -1.74
C VAL A 87 -3.84 13.80 -0.44
N PRO A 88 -5.08 14.32 -0.35
CA PRO A 88 -5.75 14.43 0.94
C PRO A 88 -6.07 13.08 1.58
N TRP A 89 -6.34 12.05 0.77
CA TRP A 89 -6.80 10.76 1.27
C TRP A 89 -5.94 9.58 0.80
N GLY A 90 -5.58 9.54 -0.48
CA GLY A 90 -4.79 8.45 -1.07
C GLY A 90 -3.41 8.33 -0.45
N ALA A 91 -2.67 9.43 -0.33
CA ALA A 91 -1.34 9.47 0.23
C ALA A 91 -1.36 9.17 1.74
N ALA A 92 -2.28 9.81 2.48
CA ALA A 92 -2.45 9.57 3.91
C ALA A 92 -2.73 8.10 4.22
N LEU A 93 -3.71 7.49 3.53
CA LEU A 93 -4.05 6.08 3.75
C LEU A 93 -2.91 5.15 3.31
N THR A 94 -2.23 5.46 2.20
CA THR A 94 -1.06 4.69 1.75
C THR A 94 0.07 4.75 2.78
N LEU A 95 0.35 5.91 3.36
CA LEU A 95 1.36 6.06 4.41
C LEU A 95 0.98 5.25 5.66
N VAL A 96 -0.28 5.26 6.09
CA VAL A 96 -0.74 4.45 7.22
C VAL A 96 -0.52 2.96 6.92
N LEU A 97 -0.99 2.48 5.77
CA LEU A 97 -0.89 1.06 5.40
C LEU A 97 0.55 0.59 5.21
N THR A 98 1.42 1.43 4.64
CA THR A 98 2.82 1.10 4.43
C THR A 98 3.60 1.10 5.74
N ASN A 99 3.37 2.06 6.64
CA ASN A 99 3.96 2.06 7.99
C ASN A 99 3.50 0.85 8.81
N MET A 100 2.22 0.49 8.74
CA MET A 100 1.70 -0.77 9.28
C MET A 100 2.43 -1.97 8.68
N GLY A 101 2.60 -2.00 7.35
CA GLY A 101 3.37 -3.01 6.65
C GLY A 101 4.80 -3.14 7.17
N ILE A 102 5.52 -2.02 7.35
CA ILE A 102 6.89 -1.99 7.89
C ILE A 102 6.90 -2.54 9.32
N TYR A 103 6.01 -2.06 10.18
CA TYR A 103 5.94 -2.48 11.58
C TYR A 103 5.70 -3.98 11.73
N SER A 104 4.69 -4.51 11.03
CA SER A 104 4.36 -5.94 11.07
C SER A 104 5.47 -6.83 10.50
N GLN A 105 6.09 -6.42 9.39
CA GLN A 105 7.16 -7.19 8.76
C GLN A 105 8.45 -7.17 9.58
N ARG A 106 8.74 -6.05 10.27
CA ARG A 106 9.83 -5.96 11.24
C ARG A 106 9.61 -6.90 12.43
N ARG A 107 8.39 -6.97 12.98
CA ARG A 107 8.02 -7.93 14.04
C ARG A 107 8.18 -9.39 13.58
N MET A 108 7.82 -9.67 12.33
CA MET A 108 7.95 -10.99 11.71
C MET A 108 9.38 -11.33 11.24
N LYS A 109 10.35 -10.41 11.36
CA LYS A 109 11.74 -10.57 10.85
C LYS A 109 11.82 -10.96 9.37
N ILE A 110 10.91 -10.44 8.54
CA ILE A 110 10.88 -10.67 7.10
C ILE A 110 11.25 -9.40 6.32
N PRO A 111 11.74 -9.51 5.07
CA PRO A 111 12.09 -8.35 4.25
C PRO A 111 10.89 -7.42 4.03
N TYR A 112 11.10 -6.13 4.29
CA TYR A 112 10.07 -5.08 4.23
C TYR A 112 10.35 -3.97 3.21
N TRP A 113 11.12 -4.30 2.17
CA TRP A 113 11.46 -3.36 1.11
C TRP A 113 10.23 -2.84 0.36
N LEU A 114 9.23 -3.69 0.07
CA LEU A 114 8.05 -3.30 -0.70
C LEU A 114 7.21 -2.21 0.01
N PRO A 115 6.84 -2.37 1.31
CA PRO A 115 6.25 -1.27 2.07
C PRO A 115 7.06 0.03 2.05
N VAL A 116 8.40 -0.05 2.13
CA VAL A 116 9.29 1.13 2.11
C VAL A 116 9.23 1.84 0.76
N VAL A 117 9.26 1.10 -0.35
CA VAL A 117 9.11 1.67 -1.70
C VAL A 117 7.79 2.42 -1.81
N ASN A 118 6.68 1.80 -1.38
CA ASN A 118 5.36 2.43 -1.43
C ASN A 118 5.29 3.69 -0.53
N THR A 119 5.98 3.70 0.62
CA THR A 119 6.12 4.90 1.46
C THR A 119 6.85 6.02 0.70
N VAL A 120 7.99 5.71 0.07
CA VAL A 120 8.77 6.70 -0.70
C VAL A 120 7.97 7.23 -1.89
N LEU A 121 7.29 6.35 -2.63
CA LEU A 121 6.42 6.74 -3.75
C LEU A 121 5.25 7.62 -3.28
N SER A 122 4.66 7.32 -2.12
CA SER A 122 3.58 8.14 -1.57
C SER A 122 4.06 9.52 -1.11
N ILE A 123 5.26 9.62 -0.53
CA ILE A 123 5.87 10.91 -0.16
C ILE A 123 6.23 11.69 -1.43
N ALA A 124 6.85 11.03 -2.41
CA ALA A 124 7.21 11.66 -3.68
C ALA A 124 5.97 12.21 -4.40
N MET A 125 4.87 11.43 -4.44
CA MET A 125 3.59 11.88 -4.97
C MET A 125 3.07 13.11 -4.21
N TRP A 126 3.08 13.08 -2.87
CA TRP A 126 2.64 14.20 -2.04
C TRP A 126 3.45 15.47 -2.36
N VAL A 127 4.79 15.37 -2.32
CA VAL A 127 5.70 16.48 -2.61
C VAL A 127 5.48 17.01 -4.02
N LEU A 128 5.31 16.13 -5.00
CA LEU A 128 5.10 16.54 -6.38
C LEU A 128 3.76 17.23 -6.61
N GLU A 129 2.68 16.83 -5.93
CA GLU A 129 1.37 17.46 -6.10
C GLU A 129 1.21 18.74 -5.25
N THR A 130 1.90 18.84 -4.10
CA THR A 130 1.82 20.02 -3.21
C THR A 130 2.73 21.20 -3.60
N ASN A 131 3.91 20.96 -4.20
CA ASN A 131 4.81 22.02 -4.68
C ASN A 131 4.33 22.69 -5.99
N THR A 132 3.02 22.84 -6.17
CA THR A 132 2.42 23.40 -7.39
C THR A 132 1.37 24.48 -7.11
N PHE A 133 1.35 25.00 -5.89
CA PHE A 133 0.70 26.25 -5.53
C PHE A 133 1.76 27.29 -5.19
#